data_AF-A0A9W6JQP5-F1
#
_entry.id   AF-A0A9W6JQP5-F1
#
_cell.length_a   1.000
_cell.length_b   1.000
_cell.length_c   1.000
_cell.angle_alpha   90.00
_cell.angle_beta   90.00
_cell.angle_gamma   90.00
#
_symmetry.space_group_name_H-M   'P 1'
#
loop_
_entity.id
_entity.type
_entity.pdbx_description
1 polymer ?
#
loop_
_entity_poly.entity_id
_entity_poly.type
_entity_poly.pdbx_seq_one_letter_code
_entity_poly.pdbx_strand_id
1 'polypeptide(L)'
;MRRIMFAAAVAAVFAAAPAKADGAYVVWGIGSKTCGAWTDAQRTDKGRYEAYQSWAHAFVTGAAFGRQGLALKKDVDINAEALTKWVDDWCDKNPRMTVERASVALLEHLANAPK
;
A
#
# COMPACT_ATOMS: atom_id res chain seq x y z
N MET A 1 -53.87 39.33 -8.58
CA MET A 1 -53.70 38.34 -9.68
C MET A 1 -52.32 38.56 -10.26
N ARG A 2 -51.43 37.60 -10.53
CA ARG A 2 -51.37 36.14 -10.42
C ARG A 2 -49.88 35.80 -10.70
N ARG A 3 -49.30 34.93 -9.86
CA ARG A 3 -47.91 34.45 -9.84
C ARG A 3 -47.46 33.83 -11.16
N ILE A 4 -46.20 34.02 -11.59
CA ILE A 4 -45.28 33.03 -12.22
C ILE A 4 -43.83 33.57 -12.03
N MET A 5 -43.16 33.39 -10.88
CA MET A 5 -42.12 32.35 -10.64
C MET A 5 -41.49 31.78 -11.92
N PHE A 6 -40.19 31.94 -12.15
CA PHE A 6 -39.28 30.82 -12.41
C PHE A 6 -37.83 31.31 -12.27
N ALA A 7 -37.18 30.82 -11.21
CA ALA A 7 -35.79 31.02 -10.91
C ALA A 7 -34.94 30.53 -12.08
N ALA A 8 -34.16 31.44 -12.69
CA ALA A 8 -33.10 31.05 -13.61
C ALA A 8 -32.09 30.24 -12.81
N ALA A 9 -32.10 28.93 -13.09
CA ALA A 9 -31.31 27.91 -12.46
C ALA A 9 -29.85 28.38 -12.32
N VAL A 10 -29.41 28.50 -11.08
CA VAL A 10 -28.00 28.35 -10.73
C VAL A 10 -27.67 26.92 -11.17
N ALA A 11 -27.17 26.79 -12.41
CA ALA A 11 -26.45 25.61 -12.86
C ALA A 11 -25.14 25.60 -12.08
N ALA A 12 -25.26 25.30 -10.78
CA ALA A 12 -24.15 24.95 -9.94
C ALA A 12 -23.45 23.82 -10.65
N VAL A 13 -22.24 24.16 -11.08
CA VAL A 13 -21.17 23.27 -11.50
C VAL A 13 -21.02 22.21 -10.41
N PHE A 14 -21.85 21.17 -10.47
CA PHE A 14 -21.53 19.87 -9.91
C PHE A 14 -20.51 19.26 -10.87
N ALA A 15 -19.31 19.86 -10.91
CA ALA A 15 -18.12 19.11 -11.22
C ALA A 15 -18.06 18.02 -10.14
N ALA A 16 -18.60 16.85 -10.46
CA ALA A 16 -18.34 15.66 -9.69
C ALA A 16 -16.83 15.43 -9.77
N ALA A 17 -16.09 16.00 -8.82
CA ALA A 17 -14.74 15.57 -8.55
C ALA A 17 -14.86 14.05 -8.35
N PRO A 18 -14.10 13.23 -9.08
CA PRO A 18 -14.14 11.80 -8.84
C PRO A 18 -13.81 11.61 -7.37
N ALA A 19 -14.76 11.08 -6.60
CA ALA A 19 -14.49 10.65 -5.25
C ALA A 19 -13.37 9.63 -5.38
N LYS A 20 -12.16 9.97 -4.91
CA LYS A 20 -11.16 8.95 -4.64
C LYS A 20 -11.85 8.00 -3.68
N ALA A 21 -12.15 6.79 -4.15
CA ALA A 21 -12.61 5.75 -3.27
C ALA A 21 -11.43 5.45 -2.34
N ASP A 22 -11.41 6.09 -1.17
CA ASP A 22 -10.56 5.71 -0.05
C ASP A 22 -11.12 4.38 0.49
N GLY A 23 -10.94 3.32 -0.28
CA GLY A 23 -11.43 2.00 0.04
C GLY A 23 -10.71 1.50 1.29
N ALA A 24 -11.45 1.34 2.38
CA ALA A 24 -10.95 0.62 3.53
C ALA A 24 -10.88 -0.87 3.18
N TYR A 25 -9.74 -1.51 3.48
CA TYR A 25 -9.60 -2.96 3.42
C TYR A 25 -9.13 -3.48 4.77
N VAL A 26 -9.44 -4.74 5.03
CA VAL A 26 -9.00 -5.46 6.22
C VAL A 26 -7.79 -6.31 5.89
N VAL A 27 -6.89 -6.42 6.86
CA VAL A 27 -5.68 -7.24 6.76
C VAL A 27 -5.71 -8.24 7.90
N TRP A 28 -5.67 -9.52 7.56
CA TRP A 28 -5.67 -10.61 8.54
C TRP A 28 -4.32 -11.33 8.57
N GLY A 29 -4.02 -11.94 9.73
CA GLY A 29 -2.83 -12.76 9.90
C GLY A 29 -1.54 -11.95 10.02
N ILE A 30 -0.48 -12.42 9.34
CA ILE A 30 0.89 -11.92 9.49
C ILE A 30 1.01 -10.44 9.08
N GLY A 31 0.32 -10.03 8.02
CA GLY A 31 0.35 -8.64 7.54
C GLY A 31 -0.15 -7.60 8.54
N SER A 32 -1.01 -7.99 9.49
CA SER A 32 -1.53 -7.06 10.51
C SER A 32 -0.65 -6.96 11.75
N LYS A 33 0.42 -7.76 11.85
CA LYS A 33 1.40 -7.65 12.93
C LYS A 33 2.31 -6.44 12.71
N THR A 34 2.93 -5.98 13.78
CA THR A 34 3.77 -4.79 13.76
C THR A 34 5.16 -5.07 13.18
N CYS A 35 5.81 -4.02 12.68
CA CYS A 35 7.21 -4.02 12.30
C CYS A 35 8.14 -4.35 13.49
N GLY A 36 7.74 -4.03 14.73
CA GLY A 36 8.43 -4.53 15.91
C GLY A 36 8.44 -6.05 15.97
N ALA A 37 7.29 -6.71 15.72
CA ALA A 37 7.20 -8.16 15.70
C ALA A 37 7.96 -8.81 14.52
N TRP A 38 8.03 -8.13 13.37
CA TRP A 38 8.89 -8.49 12.24
C TRP A 38 10.37 -8.50 12.66
N THR A 39 10.84 -7.40 13.24
CA THR A 39 12.23 -7.21 13.64
C THR A 39 12.63 -8.16 14.78
N ASP A 40 11.71 -8.40 15.72
CA ASP A 40 11.91 -9.40 16.77
C ASP A 40 12.05 -10.80 16.18
N ALA A 41 11.19 -11.18 15.22
CA ALA A 41 11.27 -12.48 14.55
C ALA A 41 12.60 -12.62 13.77
N GLN A 42 13.05 -11.58 13.07
CA GLN A 42 14.34 -11.58 12.38
C GLN A 42 15.50 -12.00 13.30
N ARG A 43 15.47 -11.54 14.56
CA ARG A 43 16.51 -11.82 15.55
C ARG A 43 16.32 -13.14 16.30
N THR A 44 15.08 -13.60 16.46
CA THR A 44 14.76 -14.67 17.43
C THR A 44 14.11 -15.92 16.85
N ASP A 45 13.46 -15.83 15.70
CA ASP A 45 12.66 -16.92 15.11
C ASP A 45 12.70 -16.82 13.58
N LYS A 46 13.66 -17.53 12.97
CA LYS A 46 13.89 -17.51 11.52
C LYS A 46 12.70 -18.05 10.72
N GLY A 47 11.99 -19.06 11.23
CA GLY A 47 10.82 -19.62 10.55
C GLY A 47 9.65 -18.63 10.53
N ARG A 48 9.42 -17.93 11.64
CA ARG A 48 8.43 -16.84 11.67
C ARG A 48 8.85 -15.66 10.78
N TYR A 49 10.13 -15.33 10.75
CA TYR A 49 10.66 -14.29 9.89
C TYR A 49 10.51 -14.62 8.40
N GLU A 50 10.74 -15.88 8.00
CA GLU A 50 10.48 -16.34 6.64
C GLU A 50 8.99 -16.25 6.27
N ALA A 51 8.09 -16.56 7.21
CA ALA A 51 6.66 -16.40 6.99
C ALA A 51 6.25 -14.93 6.81
N TYR A 52 6.90 -14.02 7.54
CA TYR A 52 6.78 -12.58 7.36
C TYR A 52 7.22 -12.12 5.97
N GLN A 53 8.42 -12.54 5.54
CA GLN A 53 8.96 -12.25 4.21
C GLN A 53 8.03 -12.75 3.11
N SER A 54 7.60 -14.01 3.21
CA SER A 54 6.69 -14.63 2.24
C SER A 54 5.38 -13.86 2.11
N TRP A 55 4.80 -13.40 3.23
CA TRP A 55 3.58 -12.59 3.20
C TRP A 55 3.82 -11.24 2.50
N ALA A 56 4.92 -10.55 2.82
CA ALA A 56 5.26 -9.27 2.22
C ALA A 56 5.50 -9.38 0.71
N HIS A 57 6.26 -10.39 0.27
CA HIS A 57 6.53 -10.63 -1.16
C HIS A 57 5.27 -10.99 -1.94
N ALA A 58 4.41 -11.85 -1.37
CA ALA A 58 3.14 -12.22 -1.98
C ALA A 58 2.19 -11.01 -2.10
N PHE A 59 2.15 -10.14 -1.08
CA PHE A 59 1.38 -8.90 -1.14
C PHE A 59 1.87 -7.98 -2.28
N VAL A 60 3.17 -7.75 -2.38
CA VAL A 60 3.79 -6.95 -3.45
C VAL A 60 3.46 -7.54 -4.82
N THR A 61 3.61 -8.85 -4.97
CA THR A 61 3.31 -9.58 -6.21
C THR A 61 1.84 -9.43 -6.60
N GLY A 62 0.92 -9.68 -5.67
CA GLY A 62 -0.51 -9.58 -5.92
C GLY A 62 -0.96 -8.15 -6.24
N ALA A 63 -0.38 -7.15 -5.56
CA ALA A 63 -0.68 -5.75 -5.81
C ALA A 63 -0.16 -5.29 -7.19
N ALA A 64 1.06 -5.69 -7.57
CA ALA A 64 1.64 -5.38 -8.87
C ALA A 64 0.90 -6.05 -10.02
N PHE A 65 0.45 -7.31 -9.83
CA PHE A 65 -0.31 -8.04 -10.85
C PHE A 65 -1.76 -7.54 -10.98
N GLY A 66 -2.44 -7.30 -9.85
CA GLY A 66 -3.89 -7.07 -9.80
C GLY A 66 -4.34 -5.62 -9.99
N ARG A 67 -3.47 -4.62 -9.78
CA ARG A 67 -3.84 -3.21 -9.94
C ARG A 67 -3.47 -2.71 -11.34
N GLN A 68 -4.48 -2.41 -12.16
CA GLN A 68 -4.29 -1.56 -13.34
C GLN A 68 -3.66 -0.23 -12.89
N GLY A 69 -2.43 0.05 -13.32
CA GLY A 69 -1.70 1.29 -13.00
C GLY A 69 -0.53 1.15 -12.03
N LEU A 70 -0.24 -0.04 -11.50
CA LEU A 70 0.97 -0.30 -10.70
C LEU A 70 2.03 -1.06 -11.53
N ALA A 71 2.22 -0.60 -12.76
CA ALA A 71 3.28 -1.11 -13.62
C ALA A 71 4.63 -0.72 -13.00
N LEU A 72 5.30 -1.69 -12.40
CA LEU A 72 6.68 -1.53 -11.99
C LEU A 72 7.52 -1.18 -13.23
N LYS A 73 8.54 -0.33 -13.05
CA LYS A 73 9.46 -0.01 -14.15
C LYS A 73 10.11 -1.30 -14.65
N LYS A 74 10.25 -1.43 -15.97
CA LYS A 74 10.77 -2.64 -16.63
C LYS A 74 12.14 -3.08 -16.07
N ASP A 75 12.94 -2.12 -15.62
CA ASP A 75 14.31 -2.33 -15.15
C ASP A 75 14.44 -2.19 -13.63
N VAL A 76 13.33 -2.18 -12.87
CA VAL A 76 13.40 -2.17 -11.41
C VAL A 76 13.97 -3.50 -10.94
N ASP A 77 14.95 -3.46 -10.04
CA ASP A 77 15.51 -4.66 -9.44
C ASP A 77 14.50 -5.26 -8.44
N ILE A 78 13.90 -6.40 -8.82
CA ILE A 78 12.95 -7.17 -7.99
C ILE A 78 13.69 -8.39 -7.39
N ASN A 79 14.87 -8.17 -6.83
CA ASN A 79 15.55 -9.19 -6.04
C ASN A 79 14.87 -9.33 -4.67
N ALA A 80 14.36 -10.51 -4.34
CA ALA A 80 13.68 -10.81 -3.09
C ALA A 80 14.51 -10.45 -1.84
N GLU A 81 15.83 -10.61 -1.87
CA GLU A 81 16.72 -10.22 -0.78
C GLU A 81 16.79 -8.70 -0.62
N ALA A 82 16.91 -7.97 -1.73
CA ALA A 82 16.91 -6.50 -1.71
C ALA A 82 15.56 -5.94 -1.22
N LEU A 83 14.44 -6.54 -1.65
CA LEU A 83 13.11 -6.17 -1.18
C LEU A 83 12.93 -6.43 0.32
N THR A 84 13.34 -7.61 0.78
CA THR A 84 13.34 -7.94 2.21
C THR A 84 14.18 -6.96 3.01
N LYS A 85 15.41 -6.69 2.56
CA LYS A 85 16.30 -5.74 3.21
C LYS A 85 15.67 -4.34 3.28
N TRP A 86 14.99 -3.91 2.23
CA TRP A 86 14.28 -2.64 2.25
C TRP A 86 13.19 -2.62 3.32
N VAL A 87 12.40 -3.70 3.43
CA VAL A 87 11.37 -3.84 4.47
C VAL A 87 11.99 -3.87 5.87
N ASP A 88 13.11 -4.55 6.06
CA ASP A 88 13.86 -4.53 7.33
C ASP A 88 14.23 -3.11 7.73
N ASP A 89 14.92 -2.39 6.83
CA ASP A 89 15.38 -1.02 7.07
C ASP A 89 14.22 -0.04 7.32
N TRP A 90 13.06 -0.28 6.69
CA TRP A 90 11.84 0.50 6.91
C TRP A 90 11.18 0.15 8.24
N CYS A 91 11.08 -1.12 8.59
CA CYS A 91 10.46 -1.58 9.82
C CYS A 91 11.25 -1.16 11.06
N ASP A 92 12.58 -1.14 11.00
CA ASP A 92 13.45 -0.62 12.06
C ASP A 92 13.14 0.83 12.41
N LYS A 93 12.81 1.64 11.39
CA LYS A 93 12.46 3.07 11.56
C LYS A 93 11.00 3.28 11.94
N ASN A 94 10.14 2.28 11.72
CA ASN A 94 8.68 2.38 11.86
C ASN A 94 8.10 1.24 12.71
N PRO A 95 8.59 0.98 13.94
CA PRO A 95 8.28 -0.25 14.69
C PRO A 95 6.80 -0.42 15.07
N ARG A 96 6.03 0.67 15.09
CA ARG A 96 4.59 0.67 15.41
C ARG A 96 3.69 0.44 14.19
N MET A 97 4.23 0.56 12.98
CA MET A 97 3.47 0.30 11.76
C MET A 97 3.29 -1.19 11.54
N THR A 98 2.31 -1.58 10.74
CA THR A 98 2.09 -2.98 10.37
C THR A 98 3.03 -3.41 9.25
N VAL A 99 3.23 -4.72 9.12
CA VAL A 99 3.96 -5.31 7.99
C VAL A 99 3.27 -4.98 6.66
N GLU A 100 1.94 -4.94 6.65
CA GLU A 100 1.21 -4.48 5.49
C GLU A 100 1.56 -3.03 5.10
N ARG A 101 1.66 -2.11 6.05
CA ARG A 101 2.07 -0.73 5.76
C ARG A 101 3.49 -0.65 5.22
N ALA A 102 4.38 -1.50 5.71
CA ALA A 102 5.73 -1.63 5.15
C ALA A 102 5.69 -2.11 3.68
N SER A 103 4.86 -3.11 3.37
CA SER A 103 4.70 -3.61 1.99
C SER A 103 4.06 -2.58 1.04
N VAL A 104 3.11 -1.78 1.53
CA VAL A 104 2.55 -0.65 0.76
C VAL A 104 3.63 0.40 0.48
N ALA A 105 4.43 0.75 1.49
CA ALA A 105 5.52 1.70 1.32
C ALA A 105 6.59 1.18 0.34
N LEU A 106 6.86 -0.14 0.35
CA LEU A 106 7.75 -0.77 -0.63
C LEU A 106 7.18 -0.66 -2.05
N LEU A 107 5.89 -0.94 -2.25
CA LEU A 107 5.25 -0.78 -3.56
C LEU A 107 5.35 0.66 -4.08
N GLU A 108 5.12 1.65 -3.22
CA GLU A 108 5.27 3.06 -3.56
C GLU A 108 6.72 3.42 -3.90
N HIS A 109 7.69 2.86 -3.16
CA HIS A 109 9.10 3.02 -3.46
C HIS A 109 9.46 2.47 -4.84
N LEU A 110 9.02 1.24 -5.16
CA LEU A 110 9.29 0.61 -6.45
C LEU A 110 8.60 1.32 -7.62
N ALA A 111 7.38 1.82 -7.42
CA ALA A 111 6.66 2.58 -8.44
C ALA A 111 7.35 3.92 -8.77
N ASN A 112 8.01 4.53 -7.78
CA ASN A 112 8.66 5.84 -7.92
C ASN A 112 10.19 5.78 -8.06
N ALA A 113 10.80 4.59 -7.99
CA ALA A 113 12.25 4.43 -8.05
C ALA A 113 12.83 5.08 -9.32
N PRO A 114 13.92 5.86 -9.25
CA PRO A 114 14.57 6.39 -10.44
C PRO A 114 15.00 5.26 -11.39
N LYS A 115 15.14 5.58 -12.68
CA LYS A 115 15.67 4.61 -13.66
C LYS A 115 17.14 4.32 -13.38
#